data_AF-A0A086L2F1-F1
#
_entry.id   AF-A0A086L2F1-F1
#
_cell.length_a   1.000
_cell.length_b   1.000
_cell.length_c   1.000
_cell.angle_alpha   90.00
_cell.angle_beta   90.00
_cell.angle_gamma   90.00
#
_symmetry.space_group_name_H-M   'P 1'
#
loop_
_entity.id
_entity.type
_entity.pdbx_description
1 polymer ?
#
loop_
_entity_poly.entity_id
_entity_poly.type
_entity_poly.pdbx_seq_one_letter_code
_entity_poly.pdbx_strand_id
1 'polypeptide(L)'
;MACLKLQAIHEARLFEEERRLQGQDSGIAKDIADEIVSFSHTVLKDVRRLEALYEKVIQFCFTRYVGAPWVKEGDDSMALKDTRAALESAFPISGLRSLFGLTPRERFRHLEELSCIVLGIRIFNSLVGSGTALCLPDPKNLLTLHSPDLPLSIEQEIEEGEKQIQELVKILLHSPVLLAKAGSETAEQDLALISAQHIYMTQLNAYRRALLTAFLHTRHHLKEAVSECSSEIVGVGEQLNSQPYTSRDDVFPKFSRIAVSYRKAFQENEKLCSLNCLVAFLASLAGEHTLDVASNVESACRRVHGIFASVGQGDQEECRGVRSAENAEKERDDSEVERPDGEPPREFDGKFELGGNCAWCLAKYAALVPADRSIAAISYGGDAYAFSTLRGAKEFAQHPDRLLSDIRQQIRRQPALIHLLNLDRLYPR
;
A
#
# COMPACT_ATOMS: atom_id res chain seq x y z
N MET A 1 -21.03 -9.95 -4.34
CA MET A 1 -20.89 -8.58 -4.89
C MET A 1 -20.10 -7.63 -3.98
N ALA A 2 -20.31 -7.66 -2.65
CA ALA A 2 -19.59 -6.79 -1.71
C ALA A 2 -18.05 -6.88 -1.81
N CYS A 3 -17.47 -8.08 -1.86
CA CYS A 3 -16.02 -8.27 -1.98
C CYS A 3 -15.43 -7.65 -3.26
N LEU A 4 -16.14 -7.77 -4.39
CA LEU A 4 -15.72 -7.18 -5.68
C LEU A 4 -15.87 -5.66 -5.68
N LYS A 5 -16.94 -5.14 -5.05
CA LYS A 5 -17.14 -3.70 -4.85
C LYS A 5 -16.01 -3.13 -3.99
N LEU A 6 -15.68 -3.78 -2.87
CA LEU A 6 -14.60 -3.39 -1.98
C LEU A 6 -13.25 -3.37 -2.72
N GLN A 7 -12.95 -4.44 -3.46
CA GLN A 7 -11.72 -4.55 -4.25
C GLN A 7 -11.62 -3.47 -5.32
N ALA A 8 -12.61 -3.38 -6.22
CA ALA A 8 -12.58 -2.47 -7.36
C ALA A 8 -12.45 -1.01 -6.91
N ILE A 9 -13.16 -0.63 -5.84
CA ILE A 9 -13.11 0.74 -5.34
C ILE A 9 -11.78 1.02 -4.62
N HIS A 10 -11.26 0.07 -3.84
CA HIS A 10 -9.95 0.22 -3.20
C HIS A 10 -8.83 0.41 -4.23
N GLU A 11 -8.81 -0.42 -5.27
CA GLU A 11 -7.82 -0.34 -6.34
C GLU A 11 -7.95 0.92 -7.20
N ALA A 12 -9.18 1.31 -7.57
CA ALA A 12 -9.41 2.53 -8.34
C ALA A 12 -8.91 3.77 -7.59
N ARG A 13 -9.13 3.81 -6.26
CA ARG A 13 -8.68 4.92 -5.42
C ARG A 13 -7.17 4.93 -5.21
N LEU A 14 -6.55 3.78 -4.99
CA LEU A 14 -5.07 3.69 -4.96
C LEU A 14 -4.47 4.22 -6.27
N PHE A 15 -5.02 3.81 -7.41
CA PHE A 15 -4.56 4.24 -8.73
C PHE A 15 -4.75 5.75 -8.98
N GLU A 16 -5.89 6.31 -8.59
CA GLU A 16 -6.14 7.76 -8.66
C GLU A 16 -5.12 8.55 -7.83
N GLU A 17 -4.81 8.07 -6.61
CA GLU A 17 -3.82 8.69 -5.75
C GLU A 17 -2.39 8.56 -6.29
N GLU A 18 -2.02 7.41 -6.85
CA GLU A 18 -0.72 7.23 -7.53
C GLU A 18 -0.56 8.19 -8.71
N ARG A 19 -1.59 8.35 -9.54
CA ARG A 19 -1.59 9.33 -10.64
C ARG A 19 -1.48 10.76 -10.14
N ARG A 20 -2.15 11.09 -9.03
CA ARG A 20 -2.08 12.42 -8.40
C ARG A 20 -0.66 12.73 -7.92
N LEU A 21 0.00 11.76 -7.28
CA LEU A 21 1.37 11.88 -6.79
C LEU A 21 2.40 11.96 -7.94
N GLN A 22 2.13 11.33 -9.08
CA GLN A 22 3.01 11.37 -10.27
C GLN A 22 2.82 12.63 -11.13
N GLY A 23 1.66 13.29 -11.06
CA GLY A 23 1.26 14.42 -11.93
C GLY A 23 1.82 15.80 -11.57
N GLN A 24 2.88 15.91 -10.76
CA GLN A 24 3.33 17.18 -10.19
C GLN A 24 4.27 18.03 -11.08
N ASP A 25 4.51 17.65 -12.33
CA ASP A 25 5.26 18.51 -13.26
C ASP A 25 4.30 19.42 -14.03
N SER A 26 4.39 20.73 -13.73
CA SER A 26 3.63 21.76 -14.43
C SER A 26 4.00 21.79 -15.92
N GLY A 27 3.05 21.42 -16.79
CA GLY A 27 3.21 21.54 -18.25
C GLY A 27 3.63 22.95 -18.68
N ILE A 28 3.12 23.97 -17.97
CA ILE A 28 3.47 25.38 -18.18
C ILE A 28 4.95 25.64 -17.89
N ALA A 29 5.51 25.06 -16.81
CA ALA A 29 6.93 25.21 -16.49
C ALA A 29 7.81 24.57 -17.59
N LYS A 30 7.37 23.44 -18.15
CA LYS A 30 8.06 22.79 -19.26
C LYS A 30 8.04 23.65 -20.52
N ASP A 31 6.90 24.23 -20.86
CA ASP A 31 6.78 25.13 -22.02
C ASP A 31 7.71 26.35 -21.88
N ILE A 32 7.74 26.97 -20.69
CA ILE A 32 8.65 28.09 -20.40
C ILE A 32 10.12 27.65 -20.51
N ALA A 33 10.46 26.45 -20.00
CA ALA A 33 11.82 25.92 -20.10
C ALA A 33 12.25 25.69 -21.56
N ASP A 34 11.38 25.10 -22.38
CA ASP A 34 11.63 24.86 -23.79
C ASP A 34 11.83 26.18 -24.54
N GLU A 35 11.04 27.21 -24.22
CA GLU A 35 11.25 28.57 -24.73
C GLU A 35 12.63 29.12 -24.33
N ILE A 36 13.02 29.06 -23.05
CA ILE A 36 14.34 29.54 -22.57
C ILE A 36 15.49 28.82 -23.27
N VAL A 37 15.38 27.49 -23.40
CA VAL A 37 16.41 26.64 -24.00
C VAL A 37 16.60 26.94 -25.49
N SER A 38 15.51 27.29 -26.20
CA SER A 38 15.51 27.57 -27.63
C SER A 38 16.13 28.92 -28.04
N PHE A 39 16.42 29.82 -27.10
CA PHE A 39 16.94 31.15 -27.44
C PHE A 39 18.34 31.09 -28.09
N SER A 40 18.49 31.88 -29.16
CA SER A 40 19.74 32.04 -29.89
C SER A 40 20.67 33.09 -29.26
N HIS A 41 21.96 33.03 -29.59
CA HIS A 41 22.97 34.01 -29.14
C HIS A 41 22.66 35.47 -29.53
N THR A 42 21.72 35.71 -30.44
CA THR A 42 21.32 37.08 -30.86
C THR A 42 20.73 37.91 -29.72
N VAL A 43 20.19 37.25 -28.69
CA VAL A 43 19.65 37.89 -27.47
C VAL A 43 20.74 38.65 -26.71
N LEU A 44 21.99 38.20 -26.75
CA LEU A 44 23.10 38.80 -26.01
C LEU A 44 23.51 40.20 -26.50
N LYS A 45 23.01 40.62 -27.67
CA LYS A 45 23.34 41.90 -28.32
C LYS A 45 22.37 43.02 -27.93
N ASP A 46 21.19 42.69 -27.39
CA ASP A 46 20.14 43.64 -27.04
C ASP A 46 19.80 43.51 -25.56
N VAL A 47 20.04 44.59 -24.81
CA VAL A 47 19.79 44.66 -23.37
C VAL A 47 18.33 44.35 -23.05
N ARG A 48 17.37 44.85 -23.84
CA ARG A 48 15.94 44.61 -23.60
C ARG A 48 15.56 43.15 -23.79
N ARG A 49 16.18 42.47 -24.76
CA ARG A 49 15.95 41.03 -24.98
C ARG A 49 16.60 40.19 -23.88
N LEU A 50 17.74 40.62 -23.36
CA LEU A 50 18.41 39.97 -22.23
C LEU A 50 17.59 40.10 -20.94
N GLU A 51 17.03 41.28 -20.67
CA GLU A 51 16.08 41.52 -19.56
C GLU A 51 14.82 40.66 -19.70
N ALA A 52 14.24 40.59 -20.89
CA ALA A 52 13.08 39.74 -21.15
C ALA A 52 13.37 38.24 -20.95
N LEU A 53 14.57 37.77 -21.33
CA LEU A 53 15.01 36.40 -21.07
C LEU A 53 15.17 36.15 -19.57
N TYR A 54 15.73 37.10 -18.83
CA TYR A 54 15.88 37.00 -17.39
C TYR A 54 14.53 36.89 -16.67
N GLU A 55 13.55 37.69 -17.08
CA GLU A 55 12.18 37.59 -16.58
C GLU A 55 11.54 36.21 -16.86
N LYS A 56 11.84 35.57 -17.99
CA LYS A 56 11.42 34.19 -18.23
C LYS A 56 12.06 33.19 -17.28
N VAL A 57 13.34 33.37 -16.92
CA VAL A 57 14.00 32.51 -15.92
C VAL A 57 13.36 32.67 -14.54
N ILE A 58 12.98 33.89 -14.16
CA ILE A 58 12.21 34.15 -12.93
C ILE A 58 10.86 33.42 -12.98
N GLN A 59 10.13 33.56 -14.09
CA GLN A 59 8.85 32.88 -14.29
C GLN A 59 8.99 31.36 -14.22
N PHE A 60 10.02 30.79 -14.84
CA PHE A 60 10.31 29.36 -14.74
C PHE A 60 10.50 28.93 -13.27
N CYS A 61 11.37 29.61 -12.52
CA CYS A 61 11.65 29.28 -11.12
C CYS A 61 10.39 29.40 -10.22
N PHE A 62 9.46 30.29 -10.57
CA PHE A 62 8.19 30.43 -9.87
C PHE A 62 7.20 29.32 -10.28
N THR A 63 6.91 29.19 -11.57
CA THR A 63 5.91 28.26 -12.13
C THR A 63 6.29 26.80 -11.94
N ARG A 64 7.58 26.49 -11.81
CA ARG A 64 8.08 25.13 -11.52
C ARG A 64 7.43 24.51 -10.28
N TYR A 65 7.03 25.33 -9.31
CA TYR A 65 6.45 24.91 -8.04
C TYR A 65 5.00 25.38 -7.85
N VAL A 66 4.36 25.94 -8.88
CA VAL A 66 2.93 26.25 -8.85
C VAL A 66 2.16 24.92 -8.83
N GLY A 67 1.36 24.70 -7.78
CA GLY A 67 0.69 23.42 -7.52
C GLY A 67 1.47 22.48 -6.61
N ALA A 68 2.62 22.90 -6.07
CA ALA A 68 3.31 22.11 -5.07
C ALA A 68 2.54 22.07 -3.74
N PRO A 69 2.69 21.01 -2.91
CA PRO A 69 1.82 20.76 -1.76
C PRO A 69 1.91 21.79 -0.63
N TRP A 70 3.00 22.56 -0.58
CA TRP A 70 3.22 23.64 0.39
C TRP A 70 2.70 25.00 -0.10
N VAL A 71 2.30 25.11 -1.37
CA VAL A 71 1.75 26.34 -1.93
C VAL A 71 0.27 26.40 -1.60
N LYS A 72 -0.11 27.30 -0.69
CA LYS A 72 -1.52 27.64 -0.43
C LYS A 72 -1.98 28.67 -1.44
N GLU A 73 -3.28 28.69 -1.74
CA GLU A 73 -3.91 29.80 -2.47
C GLU A 73 -3.57 31.11 -1.73
N GLY A 74 -2.83 32.00 -2.40
CA GLY A 74 -2.20 33.16 -1.77
C GLY A 74 -1.74 34.20 -2.79
N ASP A 75 -1.09 35.26 -2.29
CA ASP A 75 -0.67 36.40 -3.12
C ASP A 75 0.56 36.05 -3.98
N ASP A 76 0.30 35.51 -5.18
CA ASP A 76 1.29 35.17 -6.20
C ASP A 76 2.30 36.31 -6.46
N SER A 77 1.88 37.56 -6.24
CA SER A 77 2.73 38.75 -6.36
C SER A 77 3.92 38.73 -5.39
N MET A 78 3.69 38.35 -4.13
CA MET A 78 4.74 38.31 -3.12
C MET A 78 5.66 37.10 -3.32
N ALA A 79 5.09 35.93 -3.62
CA ALA A 79 5.88 34.74 -3.94
C ALA A 79 6.79 34.95 -5.16
N LEU A 80 6.32 35.69 -6.17
CA LEU A 80 7.13 36.07 -7.33
C LEU A 80 8.24 37.07 -6.95
N LYS A 81 7.98 38.05 -6.08
CA LYS A 81 9.01 38.97 -5.57
C LYS A 81 10.10 38.22 -4.80
N ASP A 82 9.73 37.28 -3.94
CA ASP A 82 10.68 36.45 -3.19
C ASP A 82 11.50 35.57 -4.12
N THR A 83 10.87 35.01 -5.15
CA THR A 83 11.56 34.24 -6.19
C THR A 83 12.56 35.10 -6.96
N ARG A 84 12.18 36.33 -7.34
CA ARG A 84 13.10 37.28 -7.99
C ARG A 84 14.29 37.63 -7.08
N ALA A 85 14.05 37.93 -5.81
CA ALA A 85 15.11 38.28 -4.86
C ALA A 85 16.09 37.11 -4.64
N ALA A 86 15.57 35.89 -4.49
CA ALA A 86 16.39 34.69 -4.36
C ALA A 86 17.19 34.39 -5.64
N LEU A 87 16.58 34.57 -6.82
CA LEU A 87 17.28 34.41 -8.09
C LEU A 87 18.39 35.45 -8.27
N GLU A 88 18.14 36.73 -8.00
CA GLU A 88 19.17 37.78 -8.11
C GLU A 88 20.38 37.51 -7.20
N SER A 89 20.14 36.94 -6.01
CA SER A 89 21.21 36.48 -5.12
C SER A 89 22.01 35.31 -5.72
N ALA A 90 21.31 34.30 -6.26
CA ALA A 90 21.91 33.07 -6.76
C ALA A 90 22.52 33.15 -8.17
N PHE A 91 21.94 33.97 -9.05
CA PHE A 91 22.26 34.05 -10.46
C PHE A 91 21.77 35.41 -11.03
N PRO A 92 22.56 36.49 -10.87
CA PRO A 92 22.17 37.81 -11.36
C PRO A 92 22.09 37.85 -12.89
N ILE A 93 21.42 38.86 -13.45
CA ILE A 93 21.26 39.02 -14.90
C ILE A 93 22.57 38.95 -15.70
N SER A 94 23.69 39.40 -15.12
CA SER A 94 25.03 39.32 -15.74
C SER A 94 25.49 37.88 -15.97
N GLY A 95 24.99 36.94 -15.17
CA GLY A 95 25.24 35.51 -15.25
C GLY A 95 24.61 34.85 -16.47
N LEU A 96 23.55 35.39 -17.07
CA LEU A 96 22.84 34.79 -18.22
C LEU A 96 23.75 34.43 -19.39
N ARG A 97 24.87 35.15 -19.55
CA ARG A 97 25.84 34.89 -20.62
C ARG A 97 26.45 33.49 -20.54
N SER A 98 26.55 32.90 -19.35
CA SER A 98 27.12 31.56 -19.15
C SER A 98 26.25 30.45 -19.76
N LEU A 99 24.93 30.64 -19.83
CA LEU A 99 23.97 29.67 -20.39
C LEU A 99 24.23 29.39 -21.87
N PHE A 100 24.76 30.38 -22.59
CA PHE A 100 24.94 30.29 -24.03
C PHE A 100 26.10 29.39 -24.45
N GLY A 101 27.02 29.07 -23.55
CA GLY A 101 28.08 28.07 -23.78
C GLY A 101 27.60 26.62 -23.64
N LEU A 102 26.39 26.40 -23.13
CA LEU A 102 25.82 25.08 -22.84
C LEU A 102 24.95 24.57 -24.00
N THR A 103 24.91 23.24 -24.16
CA THR A 103 23.95 22.56 -25.04
C THR A 103 22.52 22.72 -24.52
N PRO A 104 21.47 22.53 -25.36
CA PRO A 104 20.08 22.62 -24.93
C PRO A 104 19.75 21.76 -23.69
N ARG A 105 20.29 20.53 -23.65
CA ARG A 105 20.10 19.60 -22.53
C ARG A 105 20.77 20.10 -21.25
N GLU A 106 21.97 20.65 -21.36
CA GLU A 106 22.69 21.22 -20.21
C GLU A 106 22.04 22.50 -19.71
N ARG A 107 21.49 23.34 -20.59
CA ARG A 107 20.70 24.52 -20.21
C ARG A 107 19.47 24.11 -19.41
N PHE A 108 18.73 23.10 -19.86
CA PHE A 108 17.57 22.59 -19.12
C PHE A 108 17.98 22.07 -17.73
N ARG A 109 19.05 21.26 -17.65
CA ARG A 109 19.55 20.77 -16.36
C ARG A 109 19.96 21.93 -15.44
N HIS A 110 20.63 22.94 -15.98
CA HIS A 110 21.02 24.11 -15.22
C HIS A 110 19.81 24.90 -14.71
N LEU A 111 18.74 25.03 -15.50
CA LEU A 111 17.50 25.65 -15.06
C LEU A 111 16.85 24.87 -13.90
N GLU A 112 16.79 23.53 -13.99
CA GLU A 112 16.29 22.68 -12.90
C GLU A 112 17.12 22.83 -11.63
N GLU A 113 18.47 22.80 -11.73
CA GLU A 113 19.38 23.02 -10.60
C GLU A 113 19.18 24.42 -10.01
N LEU A 114 19.09 25.44 -10.85
CA LEU A 114 18.86 26.83 -10.44
C LEU A 114 17.52 27.00 -9.72
N SER A 115 16.46 26.34 -10.20
CA SER A 115 15.15 26.36 -9.53
C SER A 115 15.21 25.75 -8.14
N CYS A 116 16.00 24.68 -7.95
CA CYS A 116 16.23 24.07 -6.65
C CYS A 116 17.00 25.00 -5.72
N ILE A 117 18.06 25.66 -6.22
CA ILE A 117 18.83 26.63 -5.43
C ILE A 117 17.94 27.80 -4.99
N VAL A 118 17.15 28.37 -5.92
CA VAL A 118 16.22 29.46 -5.64
C VAL A 118 15.18 29.06 -4.60
N LEU A 119 14.59 27.87 -4.71
CA LEU A 119 13.67 27.34 -3.70
C LEU A 119 14.36 27.18 -2.34
N GLY A 120 15.59 26.65 -2.30
CA GLY A 120 16.37 26.48 -1.08
C GLY A 120 16.65 27.79 -0.36
N ILE A 121 17.01 28.85 -1.10
CA ILE A 121 17.20 30.19 -0.55
C ILE A 121 15.89 30.73 0.02
N ARG A 122 14.78 30.56 -0.69
CA ARG A 122 13.45 30.97 -0.20
C ARG A 122 13.10 30.26 1.11
N ILE A 123 13.29 28.95 1.18
CA ILE A 123 13.03 28.15 2.40
C ILE A 123 13.89 28.67 3.56
N PHE A 124 15.19 28.84 3.33
CA PHE A 124 16.10 29.34 4.36
C PHE A 124 15.69 30.74 4.86
N ASN A 125 15.41 31.66 3.93
CA ASN A 125 14.98 33.02 4.28
C ASN A 125 13.64 33.04 5.02
N SER A 126 12.70 32.16 4.68
CA SER A 126 11.41 32.05 5.37
C SER A 126 11.56 31.49 6.79
N LEU A 127 12.47 30.55 7.03
CA LEU A 127 12.58 29.83 8.31
C LEU A 127 13.62 30.42 9.27
N VAL A 128 14.60 31.16 8.76
CA VAL A 128 15.72 31.73 9.54
C VAL A 128 15.73 33.27 9.49
N GLY A 129 15.19 33.88 8.43
CA GLY A 129 15.26 35.32 8.18
C GLY A 129 14.22 36.17 8.91
N SER A 130 14.46 37.49 8.93
CA SER A 130 13.61 38.49 9.57
C SER A 130 12.33 38.80 8.76
N GLY A 131 11.39 37.87 8.74
CA GLY A 131 9.94 38.13 8.82
C GLY A 131 9.20 38.96 7.76
N THR A 132 9.64 39.04 6.49
CA THR A 132 8.88 39.83 5.47
C THR A 132 8.55 39.12 4.15
N ALA A 133 8.93 37.85 3.97
CA ALA A 133 8.64 37.05 2.78
C ALA A 133 7.60 35.96 3.11
N LEU A 134 6.76 35.58 2.14
CA LEU A 134 5.67 34.61 2.32
C LEU A 134 6.22 33.36 3.04
N CYS A 135 5.79 33.11 4.29
CA CYS A 135 6.33 32.01 5.10
C CYS A 135 6.01 30.67 4.44
N LEU A 136 6.97 30.12 3.69
CA LEU A 136 6.94 28.71 3.34
C LEU A 136 6.75 27.92 4.65
N PRO A 137 5.79 26.98 4.68
CA PRO A 137 5.47 26.28 5.92
C PRO A 137 6.69 25.52 6.46
N ASP A 138 6.90 25.60 7.77
CA ASP A 138 7.94 24.84 8.46
C ASP A 138 7.63 23.34 8.36
N PRO A 139 8.54 22.52 7.79
CA PRO A 139 8.32 21.09 7.64
C PRO A 139 8.15 20.36 8.97
N LYS A 140 8.62 20.91 10.10
CA LYS A 140 8.41 20.33 11.44
C LYS A 140 6.95 20.22 11.82
N ASN A 141 6.11 21.12 11.30
CA ASN A 141 4.68 21.10 11.55
C ASN A 141 3.96 19.97 10.81
N LEU A 142 4.58 19.34 9.81
CA LEU A 142 3.95 18.22 9.09
C LEU A 142 3.69 17.02 10.01
N LEU A 143 4.57 16.78 10.99
CA LEU A 143 4.43 15.67 11.93
C LEU A 143 3.23 15.83 12.87
N THR A 144 2.75 17.05 13.11
CA THR A 144 1.61 17.31 13.98
C THR A 144 0.27 17.26 13.25
N LEU A 145 0.27 17.21 11.91
CA LEU A 145 -0.94 17.10 11.10
C LEU A 145 -1.59 15.71 11.18
N HIS A 146 -0.82 14.68 11.55
CA HIS A 146 -1.30 13.31 11.60
C HIS A 146 -1.46 12.84 13.05
N SER A 147 -2.67 12.38 13.40
CA SER A 147 -2.94 11.88 14.74
C SER A 147 -2.16 10.59 15.03
N PRO A 148 -1.54 10.46 16.22
CA PRO A 148 -0.94 9.20 16.67
C PRO A 148 -1.99 8.12 17.00
N ASP A 149 -3.26 8.50 17.16
CA ASP A 149 -4.34 7.59 17.57
C ASP A 149 -4.88 6.76 16.40
N LEU A 150 -4.74 7.25 15.17
CA LEU A 150 -5.29 6.57 14.00
C LEU A 150 -4.67 5.17 13.78
N PRO A 151 -3.33 4.98 13.81
CA PRO A 151 -2.74 3.64 13.75
C PRO A 151 -3.27 2.69 14.83
N LEU A 152 -3.42 3.19 16.06
CA LEU A 152 -3.94 2.41 17.19
C LEU A 152 -5.40 1.99 16.95
N SER A 153 -6.22 2.89 16.39
CA SER A 153 -7.60 2.58 16.00
C SER A 153 -7.64 1.50 14.93
N ILE A 154 -6.78 1.57 13.91
CA ILE A 154 -6.70 0.56 12.86
C ILE A 154 -6.25 -0.79 13.43
N GLU A 155 -5.27 -0.82 14.33
CA GLU A 155 -4.82 -2.02 15.03
C GLU A 155 -5.96 -2.68 15.81
N GLN A 156 -6.72 -1.91 16.58
CA GLN A 156 -7.89 -2.41 17.31
C GLN A 156 -8.95 -2.98 16.36
N GLU A 157 -9.23 -2.32 15.24
CA GLU A 157 -10.15 -2.81 14.23
C GLU A 157 -9.68 -4.12 13.57
N ILE A 158 -8.36 -4.29 13.40
CA ILE A 158 -7.77 -5.53 12.89
C ILE A 158 -7.91 -6.65 13.93
N GLU A 159 -7.63 -6.38 15.20
CA GLU A 159 -7.76 -7.37 16.27
C GLU A 159 -9.20 -7.85 16.44
N GLU A 160 -10.17 -6.92 16.42
CA GLU A 160 -11.59 -7.25 16.50
C GLU A 160 -12.05 -8.02 15.25
N GLY A 161 -11.61 -7.59 14.07
CA GLY A 161 -11.89 -8.29 12.82
C GLY A 161 -11.32 -9.72 12.81
N GLU A 162 -10.13 -9.93 13.37
CA GLU A 162 -9.50 -11.24 13.48
C GLU A 162 -10.29 -12.17 14.39
N LYS A 163 -10.78 -11.68 15.54
CA LYS A 163 -11.65 -12.47 16.43
C LYS A 163 -12.91 -12.93 15.70
N GLN A 164 -13.55 -12.03 14.96
CA GLN A 164 -14.75 -12.36 14.17
C GLN A 164 -14.46 -13.38 13.08
N ILE A 165 -13.34 -13.25 12.36
CA ILE A 165 -12.88 -14.24 11.38
C ILE A 165 -12.72 -15.61 12.05
N GLN A 166 -12.04 -15.67 13.20
CA GLN A 166 -11.82 -16.93 13.93
C GLN A 166 -13.13 -17.61 14.34
N GLU A 167 -14.13 -16.85 14.78
CA GLU A 167 -15.45 -17.41 15.09
C GLU A 167 -16.15 -17.99 13.85
N LEU A 168 -16.10 -17.29 12.71
CA LEU A 168 -16.65 -17.80 11.45
C LEU A 168 -15.90 -19.05 10.96
N VAL A 169 -14.58 -19.08 11.08
CA VAL A 169 -13.74 -20.25 10.76
C VAL A 169 -14.12 -21.45 11.61
N LYS A 170 -14.34 -21.27 12.92
CA LYS A 170 -14.80 -22.35 13.80
C LYS A 170 -16.10 -22.96 13.31
N ILE A 171 -17.05 -22.14 12.87
CA ILE A 171 -18.33 -22.63 12.32
C ILE A 171 -18.10 -23.39 11.02
N LEU A 172 -17.32 -22.82 10.10
CA LEU A 172 -17.06 -23.39 8.77
C LEU A 172 -16.27 -24.70 8.83
N LEU A 173 -15.38 -24.88 9.82
CA LEU A 173 -14.68 -26.14 10.08
C LEU A 173 -15.63 -27.30 10.42
N HIS A 174 -16.74 -27.02 11.11
CA HIS A 174 -17.72 -28.04 11.53
C HIS A 174 -18.89 -28.22 10.54
N SER A 175 -18.88 -27.50 9.42
CA SER A 175 -19.86 -27.61 8.32
C SER A 175 -20.17 -29.03 7.81
N PRO A 176 -19.23 -30.00 7.77
CA PRO A 176 -19.53 -31.35 7.28
C PRO A 176 -20.51 -32.10 8.18
N VAL A 177 -20.43 -31.87 9.49
CA VAL A 177 -21.34 -32.45 10.50
C VAL A 177 -22.71 -31.80 10.39
N LEU A 178 -22.74 -30.49 10.11
CA LEU A 178 -23.96 -29.70 9.98
C LEU A 178 -24.77 -30.12 8.75
N LEU A 179 -24.13 -30.28 7.59
CA LEU A 179 -24.80 -30.71 6.36
C LEU A 179 -25.31 -32.15 6.43
N ALA A 180 -24.57 -33.06 7.10
CA ALA A 180 -24.99 -34.44 7.26
C ALA A 180 -26.26 -34.61 8.12
N LYS A 181 -26.51 -33.68 9.06
CA LYS A 181 -27.65 -33.74 9.99
C LYS A 181 -28.80 -32.81 9.64
N ALA A 182 -28.55 -31.69 8.96
CA ALA A 182 -29.58 -30.68 8.71
C ALA A 182 -30.54 -31.04 7.57
N GLY A 183 -30.14 -31.90 6.62
CA GLY A 183 -31.00 -32.40 5.55
C GLY A 183 -31.79 -31.35 4.77
N SER A 184 -31.33 -30.08 4.75
CA SER A 184 -32.16 -28.94 4.38
C SER A 184 -31.39 -27.93 3.52
N GLU A 185 -32.02 -27.47 2.42
CA GLU A 185 -31.57 -26.34 1.59
C GLU A 185 -31.26 -25.09 2.42
N THR A 186 -31.91 -24.92 3.58
CA THR A 186 -31.68 -23.76 4.47
C THR A 186 -30.29 -23.76 5.12
N ALA A 187 -29.74 -24.94 5.46
CA ALA A 187 -28.42 -25.04 6.07
C ALA A 187 -27.30 -24.74 5.06
N GLU A 188 -27.50 -25.13 3.80
CA GLU A 188 -26.60 -24.79 2.70
C GLU A 188 -26.60 -23.28 2.42
N GLN A 189 -27.79 -22.65 2.43
CA GLN A 189 -27.91 -21.19 2.28
C GLN A 189 -27.24 -20.43 3.44
N ASP A 190 -27.43 -20.90 4.67
CA ASP A 190 -26.78 -20.30 5.85
C ASP A 190 -25.26 -20.42 5.80
N LEU A 191 -24.73 -21.59 5.41
CA LEU A 191 -23.29 -21.78 5.25
C LEU A 191 -22.71 -20.94 4.12
N ALA A 192 -23.44 -20.78 3.01
CA ALA A 192 -23.03 -19.90 1.92
C ALA A 192 -22.97 -18.43 2.37
N LEU A 193 -23.95 -17.98 3.16
CA LEU A 193 -23.97 -16.64 3.75
C LEU A 193 -22.79 -16.42 4.71
N ILE A 194 -22.54 -17.38 5.61
CA ILE A 194 -21.42 -17.35 6.57
C ILE A 194 -20.09 -17.34 5.84
N SER A 195 -19.93 -18.14 4.79
CA SER A 195 -18.72 -18.18 3.96
C SER A 195 -18.49 -16.85 3.22
N ALA A 196 -19.53 -16.28 2.64
CA ALA A 196 -19.45 -14.97 1.99
C ALA A 196 -19.03 -13.87 2.98
N GLN A 197 -19.60 -13.87 4.19
CA GLN A 197 -19.20 -12.97 5.27
C GLN A 197 -17.75 -13.17 5.67
N HIS A 198 -17.33 -14.42 5.83
CA HIS A 198 -15.98 -14.78 6.20
C HIS A 198 -14.97 -14.21 5.18
N ILE A 199 -15.18 -14.45 3.89
CA ILE A 199 -14.29 -13.91 2.84
C ILE A 199 -14.25 -12.39 2.86
N TYR A 200 -15.41 -11.73 3.02
CA TYR A 200 -15.47 -10.27 3.12
C TYR A 200 -14.65 -9.74 4.31
N MET A 201 -14.81 -10.35 5.49
CA MET A 201 -14.08 -9.95 6.69
C MET A 201 -12.58 -10.22 6.56
N THR A 202 -12.18 -11.36 5.97
CA THR A 202 -10.76 -11.65 5.68
C THR A 202 -10.18 -10.61 4.74
N GLN A 203 -10.90 -10.23 3.68
CA GLN A 203 -10.47 -9.19 2.73
C GLN A 203 -10.34 -7.82 3.39
N LEU A 204 -11.34 -7.41 4.17
CA LEU A 204 -11.34 -6.15 4.89
C LEU A 204 -10.15 -6.05 5.85
N ASN A 205 -9.88 -7.12 6.61
CA ASN A 205 -8.74 -7.17 7.52
C ASN A 205 -7.40 -7.15 6.78
N ALA A 206 -7.29 -7.82 5.63
CA ALA A 206 -6.10 -7.76 4.79
C ALA A 206 -5.81 -6.33 4.31
N TYR A 207 -6.84 -5.59 3.85
CA TYR A 207 -6.69 -4.20 3.43
C TYR A 207 -6.34 -3.27 4.60
N ARG A 208 -6.96 -3.45 5.78
CA ARG A 208 -6.56 -2.70 6.98
C ARG A 208 -5.10 -2.91 7.35
N ARG A 209 -4.62 -4.17 7.32
CA ARG A 209 -3.21 -4.51 7.60
C ARG A 209 -2.24 -3.88 6.59
N ALA A 210 -2.60 -3.91 5.30
CA ALA A 210 -1.81 -3.28 4.25
C ALA A 210 -1.76 -1.75 4.43
N LEU A 211 -2.90 -1.11 4.72
CA LEU A 211 -2.97 0.33 4.98
C LEU A 211 -2.20 0.74 6.24
N LEU A 212 -2.33 -0.01 7.34
CA LEU A 212 -1.57 0.24 8.57
C LEU A 212 -0.07 0.16 8.30
N THR A 213 0.36 -0.88 7.58
CA THR A 213 1.76 -1.08 7.20
C THR A 213 2.27 0.10 6.37
N ALA A 214 1.55 0.46 5.31
CA ALA A 214 1.89 1.61 4.47
C ALA A 214 1.95 2.91 5.29
N PHE A 215 0.95 3.14 6.15
CA PHE A 215 0.88 4.34 7.00
C PHE A 215 2.07 4.45 7.95
N LEU A 216 2.43 3.37 8.65
CA LEU A 216 3.57 3.36 9.57
C LEU A 216 4.89 3.61 8.83
N HIS A 217 5.08 2.99 7.65
CA HIS A 217 6.27 3.20 6.83
C HIS A 217 6.36 4.64 6.32
N THR A 218 5.29 5.17 5.71
CA THR A 218 5.27 6.56 5.20
C THR A 218 5.44 7.56 6.35
N ARG A 219 4.88 7.31 7.54
CA ARG A 219 5.08 8.17 8.72
C ARG A 219 6.53 8.16 9.19
N HIS A 220 7.19 7.01 9.16
CA HIS A 220 8.61 6.90 9.44
C HIS A 220 9.43 7.71 8.42
N HIS A 221 9.17 7.55 7.13
CA HIS A 221 9.85 8.30 6.08
C HIS A 221 9.61 9.80 6.15
N LEU A 222 8.40 10.26 6.52
CA LEU A 222 8.14 11.66 6.79
C LEU A 222 9.02 12.18 7.94
N LYS A 223 9.14 11.42 9.04
CA LYS A 223 10.00 11.79 10.17
C LYS A 223 11.47 11.91 9.76
N GLU A 224 11.97 10.96 8.97
CA GLU A 224 13.33 11.02 8.42
C GLU A 224 13.51 12.24 7.52
N ALA A 225 12.59 12.49 6.59
CA ALA A 225 12.67 13.60 5.64
C ALA A 225 12.59 14.97 6.35
N VAL A 226 11.75 15.12 7.37
CA VAL A 226 11.66 16.34 8.19
C VAL A 226 12.94 16.56 8.99
N SER A 227 13.51 15.49 9.56
CA SER A 227 14.79 15.56 10.28
C SER A 227 15.94 15.94 9.35
N GLU A 228 16.03 15.32 8.17
CA GLU A 228 17.00 15.62 7.11
C GLU A 228 16.91 17.09 6.68
N CYS A 229 15.71 17.56 6.34
CA CYS A 229 15.48 18.94 5.93
C CYS A 229 15.85 19.94 7.04
N SER A 230 15.47 19.64 8.29
CA SER A 230 15.80 20.50 9.44
C SER A 230 17.30 20.59 9.67
N SER A 231 18.01 19.47 9.53
CA SER A 231 19.47 19.41 9.67
C SER A 231 20.19 20.22 8.58
N GLU A 232 19.72 20.13 7.33
CA GLU A 232 20.29 20.91 6.22
C GLU A 232 20.08 22.42 6.43
N ILE A 233 18.90 22.85 6.89
CA ILE A 233 18.61 24.27 7.20
C ILE A 233 19.54 24.79 8.30
N VAL A 234 19.66 24.05 9.41
CA VAL A 234 20.53 24.42 10.54
C VAL A 234 21.99 24.46 10.11
N GLY A 235 22.46 23.44 9.37
CA GLY A 235 23.84 23.35 8.92
C GLY A 235 24.25 24.48 7.99
N VAL A 236 23.37 24.96 7.10
CA VAL A 236 23.62 26.15 6.29
C VAL A 236 23.68 27.41 7.17
N GLY A 237 22.79 27.54 8.15
CA GLY A 237 22.79 28.67 9.08
C GLY A 237 24.08 28.78 9.91
N GLU A 238 24.56 27.66 10.46
CA GLU A 238 25.82 27.58 11.22
C GLU A 238 27.03 27.94 10.37
N GLN A 239 27.08 27.48 9.11
CA GLN A 239 28.17 27.81 8.20
C GLN A 239 28.19 29.30 7.85
N LEU A 240 27.04 29.88 7.52
CA LEU A 240 26.97 31.31 7.18
C LEU A 240 27.31 32.20 8.39
N ASN A 241 26.99 31.76 9.61
CA ASN A 241 27.35 32.46 10.84
C ASN A 241 28.84 32.32 11.19
N SER A 242 29.45 31.16 10.98
CA SER A 242 30.85 30.90 11.31
C SER A 242 31.84 31.38 10.24
N GLN A 243 31.42 31.39 8.97
CA GLN A 243 32.23 31.76 7.82
C GLN A 243 31.42 32.69 6.87
N PRO A 244 31.31 33.98 7.20
CA PRO A 244 30.54 34.94 6.40
C PRO A 244 31.10 35.19 4.99
N TYR A 245 32.33 34.72 4.69
CA TYR A 245 32.99 34.82 3.39
C TYR A 245 32.99 33.50 2.60
N THR A 246 32.07 32.58 2.89
CA THR A 246 31.98 31.29 2.17
C THR A 246 31.72 31.52 0.68
N SER A 247 32.41 30.77 -0.19
CA SER A 247 32.23 30.85 -1.64
C SER A 247 30.81 30.42 -2.06
N ARG A 248 30.29 31.04 -3.12
CA ARG A 248 29.01 30.67 -3.73
C ARG A 248 28.98 29.20 -4.16
N ASP A 249 30.13 28.69 -4.62
CA ASP A 249 30.29 27.31 -5.06
C ASP A 249 30.12 26.29 -3.92
N ASP A 250 30.36 26.70 -2.68
CA ASP A 250 30.23 25.85 -1.49
C ASP A 250 28.82 25.90 -0.87
N VAL A 251 28.12 27.03 -1.00
CA VAL A 251 26.81 27.25 -0.37
C VAL A 251 25.65 26.82 -1.26
N PHE A 252 25.69 27.07 -2.57
CA PHE A 252 24.58 26.76 -3.48
C PHE A 252 24.19 25.27 -3.53
N PRO A 253 25.13 24.30 -3.53
CA PRO A 253 24.78 22.89 -3.43
C PRO A 253 23.97 22.57 -2.16
N LYS A 254 24.20 23.28 -1.04
CA LYS A 254 23.47 23.07 0.20
C LYS A 254 22.05 23.62 0.14
N PHE A 255 21.85 24.80 -0.45
CA PHE A 255 20.49 25.28 -0.73
C PHE A 255 19.72 24.32 -1.64
N SER A 256 20.37 23.75 -2.66
CA SER A 256 19.74 22.71 -3.48
C SER A 256 19.33 21.48 -2.65
N ARG A 257 20.14 21.05 -1.66
CA ARG A 257 19.78 19.95 -0.75
C ARG A 257 18.61 20.30 0.16
N ILE A 258 18.53 21.54 0.67
CA ILE A 258 17.37 22.04 1.41
C ILE A 258 16.11 21.91 0.55
N ALA A 259 16.14 22.37 -0.71
CA ALA A 259 14.99 22.24 -1.59
C ALA A 259 14.59 20.79 -1.83
N VAL A 260 15.53 19.89 -2.12
CA VAL A 260 15.23 18.47 -2.35
C VAL A 260 14.63 17.79 -1.11
N SER A 261 15.22 18.00 0.06
CA SER A 261 14.73 17.42 1.33
C SER A 261 13.39 18.00 1.75
N TYR A 262 13.16 19.31 1.55
CA TYR A 262 11.88 19.97 1.77
C TYR A 262 10.78 19.38 0.89
N ARG A 263 11.04 19.24 -0.42
CA ARG A 263 10.10 18.63 -1.37
C ARG A 263 9.74 17.20 -0.94
N LYS A 264 10.74 16.40 -0.60
CA LYS A 264 10.56 15.02 -0.12
C LYS A 264 9.65 14.97 1.11
N ALA A 265 9.86 15.85 2.10
CA ALA A 265 9.02 15.89 3.30
C ALA A 265 7.54 16.17 2.98
N PHE A 266 7.26 17.15 2.11
CA PHE A 266 5.88 17.46 1.71
C PHE A 266 5.24 16.37 0.84
N GLN A 267 6.03 15.68 0.01
CA GLN A 267 5.54 14.53 -0.76
C GLN A 267 5.17 13.34 0.14
N GLU A 268 5.98 13.04 1.17
CA GLU A 268 5.62 12.02 2.16
C GLU A 268 4.38 12.41 2.98
N ASN A 269 4.23 13.69 3.31
CA ASN A 269 3.03 14.20 3.97
C ASN A 269 1.78 14.04 3.09
N GLU A 270 1.86 14.34 1.79
CA GLU A 270 0.75 14.10 0.88
C GLU A 270 0.36 12.63 0.78
N LYS A 271 1.34 11.72 0.74
CA LYS A 271 1.08 10.28 0.78
C LYS A 271 0.32 9.89 2.05
N LEU A 272 0.69 10.43 3.20
CA LEU A 272 -0.04 10.19 4.45
C LEU A 272 -1.46 10.76 4.44
N CYS A 273 -1.67 11.94 3.86
CA CYS A 273 -3.01 12.49 3.66
C CYS A 273 -3.87 11.55 2.79
N SER A 274 -3.32 11.05 1.70
CA SER A 274 -4.00 10.06 0.84
C SER A 274 -4.33 8.77 1.60
N LEU A 275 -3.39 8.24 2.39
CA LEU A 275 -3.62 7.05 3.22
C LEU A 275 -4.71 7.30 4.28
N ASN A 276 -4.74 8.47 4.92
CA ASN A 276 -5.80 8.85 5.84
C ASN A 276 -7.18 8.84 5.17
N CYS A 277 -7.28 9.40 3.96
CA CYS A 277 -8.52 9.36 3.18
C CYS A 277 -8.93 7.93 2.83
N LEU A 278 -7.98 7.07 2.45
CA LEU A 278 -8.25 5.65 2.16
C LEU A 278 -8.75 4.89 3.40
N VAL A 279 -8.19 5.16 4.58
CA VAL A 279 -8.65 4.56 5.85
C VAL A 279 -10.09 4.99 6.17
N ALA A 280 -10.38 6.29 6.13
CA ALA A 280 -11.73 6.80 6.38
C ALA A 280 -12.75 6.23 5.38
N PHE A 281 -12.34 6.08 4.12
CA PHE A 281 -13.16 5.49 3.08
C PHE A 281 -13.44 3.99 3.32
N LEU A 282 -12.41 3.21 3.67
CA LEU A 282 -12.55 1.79 4.00
C LEU A 282 -13.51 1.60 5.19
N ALA A 283 -13.43 2.47 6.20
CA ALA A 283 -14.35 2.48 7.34
C ALA A 283 -15.80 2.74 6.91
N SER A 284 -16.03 3.68 5.98
CA SER A 284 -17.36 3.94 5.41
C SER A 284 -17.94 2.72 4.70
N LEU A 285 -17.15 2.05 3.86
CA LEU A 285 -17.59 0.84 3.16
C LEU A 285 -17.90 -0.31 4.13
N ALA A 286 -17.08 -0.47 5.18
CA ALA A 286 -17.32 -1.43 6.24
C ALA A 286 -18.63 -1.15 6.99
N GLY A 287 -18.92 0.13 7.27
CA GLY A 287 -20.17 0.56 7.88
C GLY A 287 -21.41 0.22 7.03
N GLU A 288 -21.37 0.50 5.72
CA GLU A 288 -22.46 0.16 4.78
C GLU A 288 -22.76 -1.35 4.79
N HIS A 289 -21.72 -2.18 4.76
CA HIS A 289 -21.88 -3.65 4.76
C HIS A 289 -22.45 -4.19 6.07
N THR A 290 -22.02 -3.62 7.20
CA THR A 290 -22.45 -4.08 8.53
C THR A 290 -23.96 -3.88 8.72
N LEU A 291 -24.50 -2.76 8.22
CA LEU A 291 -25.94 -2.45 8.30
C LEU A 291 -26.81 -3.41 7.48
N ASP A 292 -26.30 -3.90 6.34
CA ASP A 292 -27.07 -4.71 5.38
C ASP A 292 -27.08 -6.21 5.76
N VAL A 293 -25.99 -6.72 6.35
CA VAL A 293 -25.73 -8.17 6.44
C VAL A 293 -25.70 -8.73 7.88
N ALA A 294 -25.44 -7.89 8.89
CA ALA A 294 -25.17 -8.36 10.26
C ALA A 294 -26.30 -9.20 10.86
N SER A 295 -27.56 -8.75 10.76
CA SER A 295 -28.71 -9.45 11.35
C SER A 295 -28.96 -10.83 10.75
N ASN A 296 -28.72 -10.97 9.44
CA ASN A 296 -28.90 -12.22 8.72
C ASN A 296 -27.78 -13.22 9.06
N VAL A 297 -26.53 -12.77 9.09
CA VAL A 297 -25.38 -13.61 9.46
C VAL A 297 -25.48 -14.07 10.91
N GLU A 298 -25.77 -13.18 11.85
CA GLU A 298 -25.92 -13.56 13.26
C GLU A 298 -27.00 -14.61 13.46
N SER A 299 -28.11 -14.47 12.73
CA SER A 299 -29.21 -15.43 12.77
C SER A 299 -28.80 -16.77 12.16
N ALA A 300 -28.07 -16.77 11.04
CA ALA A 300 -27.50 -17.98 10.43
C ALA A 300 -26.50 -18.66 11.38
N CYS A 301 -25.57 -17.91 11.97
CA CYS A 301 -24.62 -18.41 12.97
C CYS A 301 -25.36 -19.05 14.16
N ARG A 302 -26.42 -18.41 14.68
CA ARG A 302 -27.23 -18.97 15.78
C ARG A 302 -27.93 -20.27 15.40
N ARG A 303 -28.53 -20.35 14.21
CA ARG A 303 -29.18 -21.58 13.73
C ARG A 303 -28.17 -22.72 13.61
N VAL A 304 -27.03 -22.44 13.00
CA VAL A 304 -25.93 -23.40 12.84
C VAL A 304 -25.38 -23.85 14.20
N HIS A 305 -25.21 -22.92 15.14
CA HIS A 305 -24.76 -23.23 16.49
C HIS A 305 -25.79 -24.06 17.29
N GLY A 306 -27.09 -23.81 17.11
CA GLY A 306 -28.15 -24.62 17.70
C GLY A 306 -28.12 -26.08 17.23
N ILE A 307 -27.82 -26.31 15.95
CA ILE A 307 -27.60 -27.66 15.41
C ILE A 307 -26.38 -28.29 16.09
N PHE A 308 -25.28 -27.55 16.24
CA PHE A 308 -24.08 -28.03 16.92
C PHE A 308 -24.31 -28.41 18.39
N ALA A 309 -25.04 -27.58 19.15
CA ALA A 309 -25.35 -27.83 20.55
C ALA A 309 -26.25 -29.06 20.75
N SER A 310 -27.19 -29.30 19.83
CA SER A 310 -28.07 -30.48 19.86
C SER A 310 -27.34 -31.81 19.64
N VAL A 311 -26.08 -31.76 19.19
CA VAL A 311 -25.28 -32.95 18.82
C VAL A 311 -24.43 -33.50 19.98
N GLY A 312 -24.29 -32.78 21.10
CA GLY A 312 -23.73 -33.26 22.38
C GLY A 312 -22.69 -34.41 22.33
N GLN A 313 -21.39 -34.05 22.38
CA GLN A 313 -20.24 -34.83 22.89
C GLN A 313 -19.96 -36.27 22.39
N GLY A 314 -20.72 -36.85 21.47
CA GLY A 314 -20.50 -38.24 21.00
C GLY A 314 -19.35 -38.44 20.00
N ASP A 315 -19.00 -37.41 19.23
CA ASP A 315 -18.06 -37.53 18.09
C ASP A 315 -16.83 -36.60 18.22
N GLN A 316 -16.46 -36.19 19.45
CA GLN A 316 -15.26 -35.36 19.67
C GLN A 316 -13.93 -36.15 19.60
N GLU A 317 -13.97 -37.48 19.57
CA GLU A 317 -12.76 -38.32 19.53
C GLU A 317 -12.13 -38.48 18.14
N GLU A 318 -12.83 -38.21 17.02
CA GLU A 318 -12.22 -38.34 15.69
C GLU A 318 -11.22 -37.21 15.33
N CYS A 319 -11.16 -36.14 16.14
CA CYS A 319 -10.23 -35.03 15.95
C CYS A 319 -8.98 -35.09 16.85
N ARG A 320 -8.84 -36.10 17.72
CA ARG A 320 -7.60 -36.35 18.50
C ARG A 320 -7.24 -37.83 18.54
N GLY A 321 -6.64 -38.29 17.45
CA GLY A 321 -5.65 -39.37 17.41
C GLY A 321 -6.16 -40.79 17.63
N VAL A 322 -6.04 -41.63 16.60
CA VAL A 322 -5.75 -43.06 16.77
C VAL A 322 -4.73 -43.47 15.71
N ARG A 323 -3.52 -43.81 16.20
CA ARG A 323 -2.59 -44.71 15.49
C ARG A 323 -3.23 -46.10 15.46
N SER A 324 -2.97 -46.79 14.35
CA SER A 324 -3.10 -48.24 14.18
C SER A 324 -4.53 -48.77 14.00
N ALA A 325 -4.83 -49.13 12.75
CA ALA A 325 -5.63 -50.29 12.41
C ALA A 325 -5.23 -50.74 11.00
N GLU A 326 -4.07 -51.38 10.91
CA GLU A 326 -3.77 -52.34 9.86
C GLU A 326 -4.69 -53.55 10.06
N ASN A 327 -5.46 -53.92 9.03
CA ASN A 327 -5.62 -55.29 8.53
C ASN A 327 -6.89 -55.41 7.68
N ALA A 328 -6.71 -55.33 6.36
CA ALA A 328 -7.49 -56.10 5.40
C ALA A 328 -6.55 -56.41 4.21
N GLU A 329 -5.96 -57.60 4.25
CA GLU A 329 -5.08 -58.12 3.19
C GLU A 329 -5.87 -58.60 1.96
N LYS A 330 -5.14 -58.61 0.83
CA LYS A 330 -5.35 -59.21 -0.52
C LYS A 330 -5.97 -58.27 -1.57
N GLU A 331 -5.38 -58.00 -2.73
CA GLU A 331 -4.25 -58.58 -3.48
C GLU A 331 -3.71 -57.56 -4.52
N ARG A 332 -2.37 -57.39 -4.56
CA ARG A 332 -1.45 -57.04 -5.69
C ARG A 332 -1.81 -55.95 -6.73
N ASP A 333 -0.99 -54.90 -6.83
CA ASP A 333 0.09 -54.78 -7.85
C ASP A 333 1.04 -53.59 -7.51
N ASP A 334 2.31 -53.74 -7.84
CA ASP A 334 3.47 -52.98 -7.37
C ASP A 334 3.61 -51.58 -8.01
N SER A 335 3.83 -50.56 -7.17
CA SER A 335 4.80 -49.50 -7.46
C SER A 335 5.27 -48.85 -6.15
N GLU A 336 6.54 -49.09 -5.85
CA GLU A 336 7.29 -48.73 -4.63
C GLU A 336 7.07 -47.28 -4.13
N VAL A 337 6.69 -47.17 -2.86
CA VAL A 337 7.16 -46.08 -1.99
C VAL A 337 7.68 -46.73 -0.72
N GLU A 338 8.98 -47.04 -0.70
CA GLU A 338 9.68 -47.40 0.54
C GLU A 338 9.69 -46.18 1.47
N ARG A 339 9.13 -46.34 2.67
CA ARG A 339 9.39 -45.47 3.82
C ARG A 339 10.30 -46.22 4.78
N PRO A 340 11.47 -45.68 5.14
CA PRO A 340 12.17 -46.10 6.35
C PRO A 340 11.46 -45.48 7.58
N ASP A 341 11.36 -46.29 8.62
CA ASP A 341 10.64 -46.01 9.86
C ASP A 341 11.08 -44.72 10.59
N GLY A 342 10.11 -44.00 11.15
CA GLY A 342 10.30 -43.24 12.39
C GLY A 342 10.71 -41.76 12.31
N GLU A 343 10.83 -41.14 11.14
CA GLU A 343 11.09 -39.68 11.07
C GLU A 343 9.80 -38.85 11.30
N PRO A 344 9.83 -37.78 12.11
CA PRO A 344 8.73 -36.81 12.18
C PRO A 344 8.46 -36.22 10.78
N PRO A 345 7.25 -35.73 10.49
CA PRO A 345 6.95 -35.12 9.20
C PRO A 345 8.01 -34.06 8.89
N ARG A 346 8.79 -34.26 7.80
CA ARG A 346 9.76 -33.27 7.36
C ARG A 346 9.00 -31.96 7.17
N GLU A 347 9.41 -30.91 7.89
CA GLU A 347 8.88 -29.57 7.71
C GLU A 347 9.01 -29.21 6.23
N PHE A 348 7.88 -29.04 5.55
CA PHE A 348 7.88 -28.63 4.16
C PHE A 348 8.29 -27.15 4.12
N ASP A 349 9.53 -26.91 3.71
CA ASP A 349 10.12 -25.57 3.56
C ASP A 349 9.71 -24.87 2.24
N GLY A 350 8.78 -25.48 1.49
CA GLY A 350 8.24 -24.94 0.25
C GLY A 350 7.04 -24.01 0.49
N LYS A 351 6.71 -23.19 -0.51
CA LYS A 351 5.48 -22.39 -0.50
C LYS A 351 4.28 -23.32 -0.74
N PHE A 352 3.30 -23.27 0.15
CA PHE A 352 2.01 -23.91 -0.10
C PHE A 352 1.23 -23.13 -1.14
N GLU A 353 0.55 -23.87 -2.02
CA GLU A 353 -0.45 -23.28 -2.90
C GLU A 353 -1.65 -22.75 -2.10
N LEU A 354 -2.48 -21.93 -2.76
CA LEU A 354 -3.68 -21.33 -2.16
C LEU A 354 -3.37 -20.48 -0.91
N GLY A 355 -2.18 -19.90 -0.86
CA GLY A 355 -1.73 -19.08 0.28
C GLY A 355 -1.64 -19.84 1.60
N GLY A 356 -1.52 -21.18 1.58
CA GLY A 356 -1.49 -22.01 2.80
C GLY A 356 -2.86 -22.26 3.43
N ASN A 357 -3.95 -21.96 2.73
CA ASN A 357 -5.30 -22.32 3.15
C ASN A 357 -5.62 -23.79 2.86
N CYS A 358 -6.54 -24.35 3.64
CA CYS A 358 -7.04 -25.70 3.46
C CYS A 358 -7.75 -25.85 2.11
N ALA A 359 -7.16 -26.64 1.21
CA ALA A 359 -7.71 -26.89 -0.13
C ALA A 359 -9.11 -27.50 -0.06
N TRP A 360 -9.36 -28.39 0.91
CA TRP A 360 -10.65 -29.06 1.07
C TRP A 360 -11.77 -28.10 1.53
N CYS A 361 -11.50 -27.27 2.54
CA CYS A 361 -12.47 -26.27 3.00
C CYS A 361 -12.79 -25.23 1.92
N LEU A 362 -11.78 -24.87 1.12
CA LEU A 362 -11.96 -23.97 -0.01
C LEU A 362 -12.86 -24.62 -1.09
N ALA A 363 -12.60 -25.87 -1.45
CA ALA A 363 -13.37 -26.59 -2.46
C ALA A 363 -14.86 -26.70 -2.09
N LYS A 364 -15.14 -27.13 -0.86
CA LYS A 364 -16.50 -27.45 -0.39
C LYS A 364 -17.31 -26.23 0.04
N TYR A 365 -16.66 -25.28 0.71
CA TYR A 365 -17.35 -24.20 1.41
C TYR A 365 -16.92 -22.81 0.98
N ALA A 366 -16.01 -22.68 -0.01
CA ALA A 366 -15.35 -21.41 -0.34
C ALA A 366 -14.67 -20.75 0.88
N ALA A 367 -14.27 -21.52 1.90
CA ALA A 367 -13.77 -20.98 3.15
C ALA A 367 -12.23 -20.90 3.16
N LEU A 368 -11.70 -19.72 3.49
CA LEU A 368 -10.26 -19.45 3.71
C LEU A 368 -9.81 -19.92 5.10
N VAL A 369 -9.94 -21.23 5.35
CA VAL A 369 -9.53 -21.82 6.63
C VAL A 369 -8.02 -22.09 6.59
N PRO A 370 -7.23 -21.61 7.56
CA PRO A 370 -5.80 -21.90 7.61
C PRO A 370 -5.57 -23.40 7.79
N ALA A 371 -4.55 -23.93 7.12
CA ALA A 371 -4.18 -25.34 7.26
C ALA A 371 -3.58 -25.63 8.64
N ASP A 372 -3.75 -26.87 9.10
CA ASP A 372 -3.10 -27.37 10.30
C ASP A 372 -1.71 -27.89 9.93
N ARG A 373 -0.67 -27.27 10.50
CA ARG A 373 0.73 -27.62 10.23
C ARG A 373 1.11 -29.01 10.70
N SER A 374 0.33 -29.63 11.59
CA SER A 374 0.53 -31.03 12.01
C SER A 374 0.12 -32.04 10.93
N ILE A 375 -0.66 -31.62 9.93
CA ILE A 375 -1.10 -32.45 8.82
C ILE A 375 -0.11 -32.31 7.67
N ALA A 376 0.41 -33.43 7.19
CA ALA A 376 1.31 -33.45 6.05
C ALA A 376 0.62 -32.89 4.79
N ALA A 377 1.33 -32.01 4.07
CA ALA A 377 0.88 -31.51 2.79
C ALA A 377 0.91 -32.60 1.71
N ILE A 378 0.01 -32.49 0.74
CA ILE A 378 -0.06 -33.42 -0.39
C ILE A 378 0.46 -32.71 -1.63
N SER A 379 1.49 -33.29 -2.25
CA SER A 379 2.03 -32.80 -3.53
C SER A 379 1.23 -33.39 -4.69
N TYR A 380 0.74 -32.54 -5.59
CA TYR A 380 0.00 -32.96 -6.76
C TYR A 380 0.24 -31.97 -7.91
N GLY A 381 0.58 -32.47 -9.11
CA GLY A 381 0.78 -31.62 -10.29
C GLY A 381 1.97 -30.65 -10.20
N GLY A 382 2.95 -30.91 -9.31
CA GLY A 382 4.08 -30.01 -9.06
C GLY A 382 3.86 -29.00 -7.93
N ASP A 383 2.64 -28.97 -7.38
CA ASP A 383 2.22 -28.02 -6.34
C ASP A 383 1.97 -28.74 -5.01
N ALA A 384 2.14 -28.01 -3.89
CA ALA A 384 1.90 -28.53 -2.54
C ALA A 384 0.64 -27.95 -1.91
N TYR A 385 -0.32 -28.81 -1.56
CA TYR A 385 -1.62 -28.45 -0.98
C TYR A 385 -1.67 -28.80 0.51
N ALA A 386 -2.18 -27.89 1.33
CA ALA A 386 -2.30 -28.03 2.78
C ALA A 386 -3.76 -28.24 3.21
N PHE A 387 -3.97 -28.82 4.41
CA PHE A 387 -5.28 -29.23 4.91
C PHE A 387 -5.48 -28.88 6.39
N SER A 388 -6.71 -28.58 6.79
CA SER A 388 -7.10 -28.34 8.18
C SER A 388 -7.62 -29.60 8.89
N THR A 389 -7.94 -30.67 8.15
CA THR A 389 -8.41 -31.95 8.71
C THR A 389 -7.84 -33.13 7.96
N LEU A 390 -7.57 -34.25 8.67
CA LEU A 390 -7.10 -35.50 8.06
C LEU A 390 -8.13 -36.09 7.09
N ARG A 391 -9.42 -35.91 7.39
CA ARG A 391 -10.51 -36.32 6.49
C ARG A 391 -10.42 -35.59 5.15
N GLY A 392 -10.22 -34.27 5.17
CA GLY A 392 -10.06 -33.48 3.95
C GLY A 392 -8.83 -33.89 3.14
N ALA A 393 -7.71 -34.16 3.82
CA ALA A 393 -6.49 -34.66 3.16
C ALA A 393 -6.72 -36.03 2.49
N LYS A 394 -7.40 -36.96 3.18
CA LYS A 394 -7.75 -38.28 2.61
C LYS A 394 -8.66 -38.17 1.39
N GLU A 395 -9.69 -37.32 1.44
CA GLU A 395 -10.59 -37.11 0.29
C GLU A 395 -9.84 -36.50 -0.90
N PHE A 396 -8.95 -35.54 -0.66
CA PHE A 396 -8.11 -34.97 -1.72
C PHE A 396 -7.17 -36.00 -2.34
N ALA A 397 -6.54 -36.87 -1.53
CA ALA A 397 -5.66 -37.93 -2.04
C ALA A 397 -6.39 -38.92 -2.96
N GLN A 398 -7.69 -39.16 -2.71
CA GLN A 398 -8.50 -40.05 -3.54
C GLN A 398 -8.97 -39.38 -4.84
N HIS A 399 -9.32 -38.09 -4.79
CA HIS A 399 -9.93 -37.37 -5.91
C HIS A 399 -9.37 -35.94 -6.11
N PRO A 400 -8.06 -35.79 -6.40
CA PRO A 400 -7.42 -34.48 -6.46
C PRO A 400 -7.97 -33.60 -7.57
N ASP A 401 -8.15 -34.13 -8.79
CA ASP A 401 -8.68 -33.39 -9.95
C ASP A 401 -10.07 -32.79 -9.69
N ARG A 402 -10.93 -33.55 -9.01
CA ARG A 402 -12.29 -33.12 -8.67
C ARG A 402 -12.24 -31.93 -7.73
N LEU A 403 -11.46 -32.01 -6.66
CA LEU A 403 -11.35 -30.92 -5.69
C LEU A 403 -10.72 -29.67 -6.29
N LEU A 404 -9.70 -29.81 -7.14
CA LEU A 404 -9.11 -28.69 -7.85
C LEU A 404 -10.09 -28.05 -8.84
N SER A 405 -10.92 -28.85 -9.51
CA SER A 405 -12.01 -28.34 -10.35
C SER A 405 -13.05 -27.56 -9.52
N ASP A 406 -13.43 -28.08 -8.36
CA ASP A 406 -14.37 -27.41 -7.45
C ASP A 406 -13.79 -26.07 -6.97
N ILE A 407 -12.51 -26.03 -6.58
CA ILE A 407 -11.80 -24.78 -6.21
C ILE A 407 -11.83 -23.76 -7.35
N ARG A 408 -11.53 -24.19 -8.58
CA ARG A 408 -11.61 -23.30 -9.76
C ARG A 408 -13.03 -22.75 -9.96
N GLN A 409 -14.06 -23.56 -9.69
CA GLN A 409 -15.44 -23.10 -9.76
C GLN A 409 -15.74 -22.06 -8.67
N GLN A 410 -15.25 -22.26 -7.44
CA GLN A 410 -15.40 -21.27 -6.37
C GLN A 410 -14.70 -19.95 -6.71
N ILE A 411 -13.48 -20.00 -7.23
CA ILE A 411 -12.74 -18.80 -7.67
C ILE A 411 -13.51 -18.06 -8.77
N ARG A 412 -14.09 -18.77 -9.74
CA ARG A 412 -14.92 -18.15 -10.79
C ARG A 412 -16.18 -17.47 -10.24
N ARG A 413 -16.80 -18.07 -9.22
CA ARG A 413 -17.97 -17.48 -8.54
C ARG A 413 -17.59 -16.29 -7.67
N GLN A 414 -16.39 -16.31 -7.11
CA GLN A 414 -15.89 -15.27 -6.21
C GLN A 414 -14.45 -14.86 -6.57
N PRO A 415 -14.28 -13.97 -7.57
CA PRO A 415 -12.97 -13.56 -8.06
C PRO A 415 -12.10 -12.87 -6.99
N ALA A 416 -12.69 -12.33 -5.92
CA ALA A 416 -11.93 -11.78 -4.78
C ALA A 416 -10.97 -12.80 -4.14
N LEU A 417 -11.23 -14.10 -4.29
CA LEU A 417 -10.34 -15.16 -3.83
C LEU A 417 -8.99 -15.17 -4.55
N ILE A 418 -8.89 -14.60 -5.75
CA ILE A 418 -7.62 -14.57 -6.52
C ILE A 418 -6.52 -13.87 -5.71
N HIS A 419 -6.79 -12.67 -5.20
CA HIS A 419 -5.82 -11.92 -4.39
C HIS A 419 -5.60 -12.54 -3.01
N LEU A 420 -6.67 -13.04 -2.37
CA LEU A 420 -6.56 -13.62 -1.04
C LEU A 420 -5.77 -14.95 -1.02
N LEU A 421 -5.74 -15.66 -2.14
CA LEU A 421 -5.04 -16.91 -2.31
C LEU A 421 -3.68 -16.76 -3.04
N ASN A 422 -3.26 -15.53 -3.35
CA ASN A 422 -2.05 -15.21 -4.12
C ASN A 422 -2.00 -15.86 -5.52
N LEU A 423 -3.15 -15.94 -6.21
CA LEU A 423 -3.29 -16.59 -7.52
C LEU A 423 -3.14 -15.63 -8.70
N ASP A 424 -2.61 -14.43 -8.49
CA ASP A 424 -2.44 -13.39 -9.53
C ASP A 424 -1.66 -13.88 -10.76
N ARG A 425 -0.72 -14.82 -10.57
CA ARG A 425 0.07 -15.41 -11.65
C ARG A 425 -0.75 -16.26 -12.62
N LEU A 426 -1.83 -16.86 -12.12
CA LEU A 426 -2.70 -17.75 -12.90
C LEU A 426 -3.87 -16.99 -13.54
N TYR A 427 -4.13 -15.76 -13.08
CA TYR A 427 -5.17 -14.87 -13.58
C TYR A 427 -4.62 -13.45 -13.76
N PRO A 428 -3.69 -13.24 -14.71
CA PRO A 428 -3.16 -11.91 -15.00
C PRO A 428 -4.26 -10.98 -15.51
N ARG A 429 -4.14 -9.70 -15.14
CA ARG A 429 -5.12 -8.63 -15.42
C ARG A 429 -5.29 -8.31 -16.90
#